data_AF-A0A484P3Q1-F1
#
_entry.id   AF-A0A484P3Q1-F1
#
_cell.length_a   1.000
_cell.length_b   1.000
_cell.length_c   1.000
_cell.angle_alpha   90.00
_cell.angle_beta   90.00
_cell.angle_gamma   90.00
#
_symmetry.space_group_name_H-M   'P 1'
#
loop_
_entity.id
_entity.type
_entity.pdbx_description
1 polymer ?
#
loop_
_entity_poly.entity_id
_entity_poly.type
_entity_poly.pdbx_seq_one_letter_code
_entity_poly.pdbx_strand_id
1 'polypeptide(L)'
;MSARRRPRTAPANQLNSISTTQDPKTPPATCAPDDAYALNRSTDFFEHAMSTLADITSSFRTKPSEKARAAADREAILADPGFGKHFTDHMVSIDWTTERGWHDAEVRAYGPLLLDPAASVLHYAQEIFEGLKAYRHADGSIWTFRPQANAERMQRSARRLALPELPTELFVESIRQLVNADAAWVPSAPETSLYLRPFTIANESFLGVRSAQRAAYYVIASPAGPYFAKGVAPVSIWLSTEYARAAKGGTGAAKCGGNYAASLLPQKEAYDNGCAQVLFLDPLEGKYLEELGGMNVFLVKKDGTLVTPELSGSILEGVTRASIIQLARDRGITVEERKVTAQEWRDGMASGDVVEAFACGTAAVVTPIAALKGPGFVAGDENAPAGKLTMSLRQELTDIQYGRRADPHGWMTRLV
;
A
#
# COMPACT_ATOMS: atom_id res chain seq x y z
N MET A 1 53.58 32.26 -55.89
CA MET A 1 53.56 31.10 -54.96
C MET A 1 52.35 31.28 -54.05
N SER A 2 51.20 30.68 -54.39
CA SER A 2 50.66 29.40 -53.83
C SER A 2 50.31 29.50 -52.34
N ALA A 3 49.16 29.07 -51.81
CA ALA A 3 47.85 28.68 -52.30
C ALA A 3 46.93 28.54 -51.05
N ARG A 4 45.63 28.81 -51.21
CA ARG A 4 44.59 28.64 -50.18
C ARG A 4 44.31 27.16 -49.90
N ARG A 5 44.13 26.76 -48.64
CA ARG A 5 43.64 25.43 -48.24
C ARG A 5 42.11 25.41 -48.13
N ARG A 6 41.48 24.45 -48.81
CA ARG A 6 40.06 24.04 -48.70
C ARG A 6 39.91 22.85 -47.72
N PRO A 7 38.71 22.60 -47.17
CA PRO A 7 38.43 21.45 -46.30
C PRO A 7 38.08 20.18 -47.09
N ARG A 8 38.34 19.02 -46.48
CA ARG A 8 38.12 17.67 -47.03
C ARG A 8 36.66 17.21 -46.84
N THR A 9 36.07 16.70 -47.90
CA THR A 9 34.84 15.88 -47.95
C THR A 9 35.20 14.39 -48.01
N ALA A 10 34.42 13.53 -47.35
CA ALA A 10 34.46 12.07 -47.49
C ALA A 10 33.33 11.58 -48.44
N PRO A 11 33.49 10.48 -49.21
CA PRO A 11 32.57 10.10 -50.26
C PRO A 11 31.52 9.05 -49.85
N ALA A 12 30.42 9.05 -50.63
CA ALA A 12 29.32 8.10 -50.62
C ALA A 12 29.71 6.74 -51.22
N ASN A 13 29.05 5.65 -50.80
CA ASN A 13 29.15 4.34 -51.44
C ASN A 13 27.77 3.85 -51.93
N GLN A 14 27.80 3.34 -53.17
CA GLN A 14 26.69 2.89 -54.00
C GLN A 14 26.24 1.46 -53.71
N LEU A 15 24.99 1.21 -54.10
CA LEU A 15 24.30 -0.08 -54.25
C LEU A 15 25.03 -1.06 -55.17
N ASN A 16 24.88 -2.36 -54.90
CA ASN A 16 24.80 -3.37 -55.95
C ASN A 16 23.90 -4.55 -55.55
N SER A 17 23.00 -4.88 -56.46
CA SER A 17 22.02 -5.96 -56.46
C SER A 17 22.62 -7.29 -56.93
N ILE A 18 22.22 -8.41 -56.32
CA ILE A 18 22.27 -9.74 -56.97
C ILE A 18 20.98 -10.50 -56.61
N SER A 19 20.29 -10.95 -57.66
CA SER A 19 19.14 -11.86 -57.67
C SER A 19 19.63 -13.27 -57.97
N THR A 20 19.03 -14.32 -57.37
CA THR A 20 18.60 -15.53 -58.10
C THR A 20 17.74 -16.50 -57.25
N THR A 21 16.59 -16.85 -57.84
CA THR A 21 15.90 -18.16 -57.88
C THR A 21 15.27 -18.80 -56.62
N GLN A 22 13.94 -18.94 -56.68
CA GLN A 22 13.07 -19.82 -55.89
C GLN A 22 13.09 -21.26 -56.45
N ASP A 23 12.90 -22.25 -55.56
CA ASP A 23 12.28 -23.54 -55.90
C ASP A 23 11.48 -24.07 -54.68
N PRO A 24 10.25 -24.61 -54.83
CA PRO A 24 9.36 -24.98 -53.73
C PRO A 24 9.27 -26.50 -53.52
N LYS A 25 9.18 -26.98 -52.25
CA LYS A 25 8.45 -28.21 -51.84
C LYS A 25 8.76 -28.61 -50.38
N THR A 26 7.83 -28.34 -49.46
CA THR A 26 7.57 -29.20 -48.27
C THR A 26 6.21 -28.81 -47.67
N PRO A 27 5.25 -29.73 -47.47
CA PRO A 27 3.98 -29.41 -46.80
C PRO A 27 4.18 -29.30 -45.28
N PRO A 28 3.47 -28.42 -44.57
CA PRO A 28 3.52 -28.39 -43.11
C PRO A 28 2.72 -29.55 -42.51
N ALA A 29 3.32 -30.23 -41.54
CA ALA A 29 2.65 -31.21 -40.71
C ALA A 29 1.58 -30.52 -39.84
N THR A 30 0.37 -31.05 -39.89
CA THR A 30 -0.73 -30.69 -38.99
C THR A 30 -0.41 -31.17 -37.58
N CYS A 31 -0.24 -30.24 -36.63
CA CYS A 31 -0.18 -30.54 -35.20
C CYS A 31 -1.60 -30.34 -34.64
N ALA A 32 -2.23 -31.42 -34.16
CA ALA A 32 -3.42 -31.34 -33.32
C ALA A 32 -2.99 -30.92 -31.89
N PRO A 33 -3.80 -30.15 -31.14
CA PRO A 33 -3.44 -29.76 -29.79
C PRO A 33 -3.74 -30.90 -28.78
N ASP A 34 -2.71 -31.33 -28.07
CA ASP A 34 -2.80 -32.17 -26.86
C ASP A 34 -3.30 -31.31 -25.67
N ASP A 35 -4.59 -30.98 -25.66
CA ASP A 35 -5.20 -30.18 -24.57
C ASP A 35 -5.28 -30.94 -23.23
N ALA A 36 -5.20 -32.27 -23.24
CA ALA A 36 -5.29 -33.10 -22.02
C ALA A 36 -4.04 -33.07 -21.13
N TYR A 37 -2.84 -32.84 -21.71
CA TYR A 37 -1.58 -32.85 -20.95
C TYR A 37 -1.29 -31.53 -20.23
N ALA A 38 -1.83 -30.41 -20.70
CA ALA A 38 -1.69 -29.10 -20.08
C ALA A 38 -2.63 -28.94 -18.85
N LEU A 39 -3.83 -29.51 -18.94
CA LEU A 39 -4.82 -29.52 -17.85
C LEU A 39 -4.37 -30.36 -16.64
N ASN A 40 -3.69 -31.50 -16.87
CA ASN A 40 -3.27 -32.37 -15.77
C ASN A 40 -2.06 -31.81 -14.99
N ARG A 41 -1.15 -31.09 -15.66
CA ARG A 41 -0.06 -30.40 -14.94
C ARG A 41 -0.58 -29.27 -14.08
N SER A 42 -1.54 -28.48 -14.58
CA SER A 42 -2.07 -27.38 -13.77
C SER A 42 -2.77 -27.91 -12.53
N THR A 43 -3.58 -28.97 -12.62
CA THR A 43 -4.22 -29.58 -11.44
C THR A 43 -3.21 -30.13 -10.43
N ASP A 44 -2.17 -30.85 -10.87
CA ASP A 44 -1.13 -31.39 -9.97
C ASP A 44 -0.32 -30.27 -9.27
N PHE A 45 -0.01 -29.18 -9.98
CA PHE A 45 0.64 -28.01 -9.38
C PHE A 45 -0.26 -27.31 -8.36
N PHE A 46 -1.56 -27.18 -8.65
CA PHE A 46 -2.53 -26.58 -7.73
C PHE A 46 -2.72 -27.43 -6.48
N GLU A 47 -2.88 -28.75 -6.61
CA GLU A 47 -3.02 -29.66 -5.47
C GLU A 47 -1.76 -29.67 -4.59
N HIS A 48 -0.56 -29.70 -5.19
CA HIS A 48 0.68 -29.65 -4.44
C HIS A 48 0.88 -28.31 -3.72
N ALA A 49 0.56 -27.18 -4.36
CA ALA A 49 0.63 -25.86 -3.74
C ALA A 49 -0.38 -25.72 -2.57
N MET A 50 -1.58 -26.27 -2.71
CA MET A 50 -2.60 -26.30 -1.65
C MET A 50 -2.22 -27.21 -0.49
N SER A 51 -1.65 -28.39 -0.78
CA SER A 51 -1.10 -29.28 0.25
C SER A 51 0.01 -28.59 1.04
N THR A 52 0.94 -27.93 0.35
CA THR A 52 2.06 -27.23 0.99
C THR A 52 1.58 -26.06 1.86
N LEU A 53 0.57 -25.32 1.40
CA LEU A 53 -0.05 -24.22 2.16
C LEU A 53 -0.79 -24.74 3.41
N ALA A 54 -1.51 -25.85 3.29
CA ALA A 54 -2.17 -26.50 4.41
C ALA A 54 -1.13 -27.00 5.43
N ASP A 55 0.01 -27.54 4.97
CA ASP A 55 1.10 -27.97 5.84
C ASP A 55 1.75 -26.79 6.57
N ILE A 56 1.99 -25.64 5.91
CA ILE A 56 2.59 -24.47 6.57
C ILE A 56 1.64 -23.85 7.59
N THR A 57 0.36 -23.71 7.24
CA THR A 57 -0.65 -23.13 8.14
C THR A 57 -0.92 -24.03 9.34
N SER A 58 -0.91 -25.35 9.16
CA SER A 58 -1.06 -26.32 10.26
C SER A 58 0.20 -26.51 11.11
N SER A 59 1.38 -26.18 10.58
CA SER A 59 2.67 -26.29 11.29
C SER A 59 3.18 -24.98 11.89
N PHE A 60 2.33 -23.95 11.99
CA PHE A 60 2.68 -22.65 12.56
C PHE A 60 3.15 -22.80 14.01
N ARG A 61 4.44 -22.61 14.26
CA ARG A 61 5.02 -22.79 15.59
C ARG A 61 4.77 -21.56 16.44
N THR A 62 4.56 -21.75 17.74
CA THR A 62 4.47 -20.64 18.69
C THR A 62 5.50 -20.83 19.80
N LYS A 63 6.35 -19.81 19.97
CA LYS A 63 7.30 -19.68 21.08
C LYS A 63 6.95 -18.43 21.89
N PRO A 64 6.28 -18.59 23.04
CA PRO A 64 5.93 -17.47 23.89
C PRO A 64 7.15 -16.65 24.31
N SER A 65 6.95 -15.34 24.47
CA SER A 65 7.99 -14.43 24.95
C SER A 65 8.25 -14.65 26.44
N GLU A 66 9.48 -15.01 26.78
CA GLU A 66 9.95 -15.10 28.18
C GLU A 66 10.07 -13.73 28.86
N LYS A 67 9.95 -12.65 28.08
CA LYS A 67 10.05 -11.25 28.53
C LYS A 67 8.78 -10.46 28.21
N ALA A 68 7.63 -11.13 28.19
CA ALA A 68 6.34 -10.46 28.01
C ALA A 68 6.17 -9.36 29.06
N ARG A 69 5.65 -8.20 28.66
CA ARG A 69 5.50 -7.06 29.58
C ARG A 69 4.49 -7.39 30.67
N ALA A 70 4.79 -6.90 31.88
CA ALA A 70 3.86 -6.97 32.99
C ALA A 70 2.55 -6.24 32.65
N ALA A 71 1.43 -6.69 33.23
CA ALA A 71 0.12 -6.14 32.93
C ALA A 71 0.05 -4.62 33.16
N ALA A 72 0.63 -4.14 34.27
CA ALA A 72 0.67 -2.71 34.60
C ALA A 72 1.42 -1.87 33.56
N ASP A 73 2.57 -2.36 33.06
CA ASP A 73 3.35 -1.66 32.03
C ASP A 73 2.59 -1.61 30.70
N ARG A 74 1.93 -2.72 30.34
CA ARG A 74 1.07 -2.78 29.15
C ARG A 74 -0.09 -1.80 29.27
N GLU A 75 -0.79 -1.78 30.40
CA GLU A 75 -1.93 -0.87 30.64
C GLU A 75 -1.51 0.60 30.57
N ALA A 76 -0.35 0.95 31.13
CA ALA A 76 0.21 2.30 31.03
C ALA A 76 0.46 2.71 29.57
N ILE A 77 0.97 1.78 28.74
CA ILE A 77 1.16 2.02 27.31
C ILE A 77 -0.18 2.14 26.57
N LEU A 78 -1.16 1.30 26.88
CA LEU A 78 -2.47 1.33 26.23
C LEU A 78 -3.26 2.61 26.57
N ALA A 79 -2.96 3.28 27.67
CA ALA A 79 -3.56 4.56 28.04
C ALA A 79 -3.10 5.73 27.14
N ASP A 80 -1.85 5.72 26.67
CA ASP A 80 -1.31 6.69 25.71
C ASP A 80 -0.33 6.04 24.72
N PRO A 81 -0.83 5.23 23.76
CA PRO A 81 0.04 4.42 22.90
C PRO A 81 0.70 5.21 21.78
N GLY A 82 0.23 6.43 21.48
CA GLY A 82 0.59 7.16 20.28
C GLY A 82 0.32 6.35 19.00
N PHE A 83 1.25 6.39 18.04
CA PHE A 83 1.21 5.59 16.81
C PHE A 83 2.61 5.07 16.46
N GLY A 84 2.79 3.75 16.42
CA GLY A 84 4.05 3.12 16.00
C GLY A 84 5.23 3.32 16.95
N LYS A 85 4.97 3.65 18.23
CA LYS A 85 6.01 3.91 19.25
C LYS A 85 6.30 2.71 20.14
N HIS A 86 5.27 1.90 20.40
CA HIS A 86 5.35 0.72 21.26
C HIS A 86 4.96 -0.51 20.47
N PHE A 87 5.62 -1.63 20.75
CA PHE A 87 5.34 -2.91 20.09
C PHE A 87 4.91 -3.95 21.11
N THR A 88 4.13 -4.93 20.62
CA THR A 88 3.63 -6.06 21.41
C THR A 88 4.74 -7.06 21.75
N ASP A 89 4.41 -8.10 22.52
CA ASP A 89 5.41 -9.02 23.07
C ASP A 89 5.94 -10.01 22.02
N HIS A 90 5.19 -10.22 20.94
CA HIS A 90 5.51 -11.16 19.88
C HIS A 90 5.60 -10.51 18.50
N MET A 91 6.15 -11.26 17.54
CA MET A 91 6.09 -11.01 16.12
C MET A 91 5.98 -12.33 15.36
N VAL A 92 5.49 -12.28 14.13
CA VAL A 92 5.56 -13.42 13.21
C VAL A 92 6.82 -13.32 12.35
N SER A 93 7.39 -14.47 12.03
CA SER A 93 8.45 -14.67 11.04
C SER A 93 8.10 -15.85 10.13
N ILE A 94 8.29 -15.70 8.82
CA ILE A 94 8.19 -16.78 7.83
C ILE A 94 9.32 -16.60 6.83
N ASP A 95 10.13 -17.63 6.64
CA ASP A 95 11.26 -17.60 5.72
C ASP A 95 10.84 -18.05 4.31
N TRP A 96 11.56 -17.55 3.31
CA TRP A 96 11.44 -18.01 1.93
C TRP A 96 12.82 -18.24 1.31
N THR A 97 12.96 -19.38 0.62
CA THR A 97 14.10 -19.62 -0.29
C THR A 97 13.61 -20.23 -1.60
N THR A 98 14.43 -20.13 -2.65
CA THR A 98 14.13 -20.73 -3.95
C THR A 98 13.90 -22.24 -3.90
N GLU A 99 14.53 -22.95 -2.96
CA GLU A 99 14.47 -24.42 -2.87
C GLU A 99 13.24 -24.91 -2.10
N ARG A 100 12.78 -24.15 -1.11
CA ARG A 100 11.73 -24.58 -0.16
C ARG A 100 10.42 -23.80 -0.29
N GLY A 101 10.40 -22.70 -1.04
CA GLY A 101 9.29 -21.76 -0.99
C GLY A 101 9.17 -21.13 0.40
N TRP A 102 7.94 -20.79 0.81
CA TRP A 102 7.66 -20.29 2.17
C TRP A 102 7.73 -21.43 3.19
N HIS A 103 8.38 -21.21 4.33
CA HIS A 103 8.58 -22.23 5.35
C HIS A 103 8.91 -21.61 6.71
N ASP A 104 8.98 -22.48 7.73
CA ASP A 104 9.41 -22.12 9.08
C ASP A 104 8.59 -20.97 9.71
N ALA A 105 7.28 -20.99 9.47
CA ALA A 105 6.33 -20.04 10.03
C ALA A 105 6.28 -20.14 11.57
N GLU A 106 6.48 -19.01 12.23
CA GLU A 106 6.62 -18.96 13.69
C GLU A 106 6.10 -17.64 14.28
N VAL A 107 5.33 -17.73 15.36
CA VAL A 107 5.15 -16.66 16.35
C VAL A 107 6.28 -16.76 17.36
N ARG A 108 7.06 -15.69 17.51
CA ARG A 108 8.21 -15.62 18.42
C ARG A 108 8.24 -14.29 19.17
N ALA A 109 9.09 -14.17 20.19
CA ALA A 109 9.30 -12.92 20.90
C ALA A 109 9.68 -11.77 19.94
N TYR A 110 9.08 -10.59 20.12
CA TYR A 110 9.47 -9.37 19.43
C TYR A 110 10.93 -9.03 19.76
N GLY A 111 11.74 -8.72 18.74
CA GLY A 111 13.16 -8.44 18.95
C GLY A 111 13.89 -7.98 17.69
N PRO A 112 15.18 -7.63 17.83
CA PRO A 112 16.00 -7.18 16.71
C PRO A 112 16.15 -8.26 15.64
N LEU A 113 16.17 -7.85 14.37
CA LEU A 113 16.54 -8.72 13.25
C LEU A 113 18.06 -8.70 13.08
N LEU A 114 18.67 -9.87 13.02
CA LEU A 114 20.08 -10.01 12.65
C LEU A 114 20.18 -10.07 11.12
N LEU A 115 20.78 -9.04 10.53
CA LEU A 115 21.01 -8.94 9.10
C LEU A 115 22.51 -8.86 8.84
N ASP A 116 22.96 -9.57 7.81
CA ASP A 116 24.30 -9.39 7.28
C ASP A 116 24.42 -7.97 6.67
N PRO A 117 25.56 -7.27 6.84
CA PRO A 117 25.75 -5.94 6.25
C PRO A 117 25.58 -5.88 4.73
N ALA A 118 25.75 -6.99 4.01
CA ALA A 118 25.54 -7.11 2.57
C ALA A 118 24.11 -7.54 2.20
N ALA A 119 23.16 -7.54 3.14
CA ALA A 119 21.76 -7.87 2.87
C ALA A 119 21.16 -6.90 1.85
N SER A 120 20.59 -7.43 0.75
CA SER A 120 20.07 -6.62 -0.38
C SER A 120 19.13 -5.49 0.04
N VAL A 121 18.26 -5.71 1.03
CA VAL A 121 17.36 -4.68 1.58
C VAL A 121 18.09 -3.41 2.03
N LEU A 122 19.30 -3.54 2.60
CA LEU A 122 20.10 -2.41 3.11
C LEU A 122 20.73 -1.56 2.00
N HIS A 123 20.83 -2.09 0.78
CA HIS A 123 21.52 -1.45 -0.35
C HIS A 123 20.56 -1.03 -1.47
N TYR A 124 19.52 -1.82 -1.73
CA TYR A 124 18.65 -1.67 -2.90
C TYR A 124 17.16 -1.58 -2.56
N ALA A 125 16.80 -1.49 -1.28
CA ALA A 125 15.42 -1.30 -0.81
C ALA A 125 14.42 -2.30 -1.43
N GLN A 126 14.85 -3.55 -1.66
CA GLN A 126 13.96 -4.61 -2.13
C GLN A 126 13.09 -5.09 -0.96
N GLU A 127 12.08 -4.28 -0.64
CA GLU A 127 11.17 -4.45 0.49
C GLU A 127 9.77 -3.92 0.20
N ILE A 128 8.78 -4.57 0.81
CA ILE A 128 7.36 -4.21 0.73
C ILE A 128 6.72 -4.30 2.10
N PHE A 129 5.63 -3.58 2.31
CA PHE A 129 4.90 -3.63 3.57
C PHE A 129 3.40 -3.44 3.39
N GLU A 130 2.66 -3.77 4.44
CA GLU A 130 1.23 -3.57 4.55
C GLU A 130 0.85 -2.81 5.82
N GLY A 131 -0.43 -2.40 5.87
CA GLY A 131 -0.99 -1.66 6.98
C GLY A 131 -2.46 -1.92 7.15
N LEU A 132 -2.79 -2.60 8.25
CA LEU A 132 -4.15 -2.91 8.67
C LEU A 132 -4.28 -2.83 10.20
N LYS A 133 -5.47 -3.07 10.73
CA LYS A 133 -5.77 -2.88 12.15
C LYS A 133 -6.65 -4.01 12.67
N ALA A 134 -6.39 -4.40 13.92
CA ALA A 134 -7.30 -5.23 14.71
C ALA A 134 -8.08 -4.35 15.70
N TYR A 135 -9.37 -4.66 15.85
CA TYR A 135 -10.35 -3.92 16.64
C TYR A 135 -11.00 -4.89 17.63
N ARG A 136 -11.06 -4.51 18.90
CA ARG A 136 -11.85 -5.24 19.88
C ARG A 136 -13.31 -4.80 19.80
N HIS A 137 -14.21 -5.75 19.68
CA HIS A 137 -15.66 -5.52 19.72
C HIS A 137 -16.18 -5.61 21.15
N ALA A 138 -17.43 -5.16 21.36
CA ALA A 138 -18.03 -5.08 22.70
C ALA A 138 -18.19 -6.44 23.40
N ASP A 139 -18.30 -7.54 22.65
CA ASP A 139 -18.36 -8.92 23.14
C ASP A 139 -16.97 -9.50 23.50
N GLY A 140 -15.91 -8.72 23.34
CA GLY A 140 -14.53 -9.11 23.61
C GLY A 140 -13.81 -9.79 22.44
N SER A 141 -14.53 -10.18 21.38
CA SER A 141 -13.95 -10.73 20.15
C SER A 141 -13.08 -9.69 19.44
N ILE A 142 -12.13 -10.18 18.64
CA ILE A 142 -11.18 -9.30 17.92
C ILE A 142 -11.32 -9.54 16.43
N TRP A 143 -11.46 -8.44 15.68
CA TRP A 143 -11.71 -8.45 14.24
C TRP A 143 -10.71 -7.59 13.50
N THR A 144 -10.49 -7.89 12.22
CA THR A 144 -9.71 -7.05 11.30
C THR A 144 -10.52 -6.69 10.07
N PHE A 145 -10.23 -5.52 9.50
CA PHE A 145 -10.96 -4.98 8.35
C PHE A 145 -10.27 -5.34 7.03
N ARG A 146 -10.98 -6.08 6.16
CA ARG A 146 -10.62 -6.47 4.79
C ARG A 146 -9.19 -7.03 4.62
N PRO A 147 -8.73 -7.97 5.46
CA PRO A 147 -7.34 -8.43 5.44
C PRO A 147 -6.97 -9.11 4.11
N GLN A 148 -7.92 -9.70 3.38
CA GLN A 148 -7.70 -10.30 2.06
C GLN A 148 -7.29 -9.24 1.03
N ALA A 149 -7.92 -8.06 1.05
CA ALA A 149 -7.55 -6.96 0.16
C ALA A 149 -6.13 -6.42 0.44
N ASN A 150 -5.71 -6.43 1.71
CA ASN A 150 -4.33 -6.13 2.08
C ASN A 150 -3.37 -7.22 1.58
N ALA A 151 -3.73 -8.50 1.72
CA ALA A 151 -2.92 -9.63 1.26
C ALA A 151 -2.70 -9.59 -0.27
N GLU A 152 -3.77 -9.38 -1.04
CA GLU A 152 -3.72 -9.25 -2.50
C GLU A 152 -2.86 -8.05 -2.93
N ARG A 153 -2.94 -6.92 -2.22
CA ARG A 153 -2.09 -5.76 -2.52
C ARG A 153 -0.62 -6.02 -2.17
N MET A 154 -0.35 -6.79 -1.12
CA MET A 154 1.00 -7.25 -0.82
C MET A 154 1.55 -8.15 -1.93
N GLN A 155 0.75 -9.07 -2.48
CA GLN A 155 1.15 -9.88 -3.64
C GLN A 155 1.45 -9.02 -4.87
N ARG A 156 0.60 -8.04 -5.19
CA ARG A 156 0.88 -7.07 -6.28
C ARG A 156 2.18 -6.30 -6.05
N SER A 157 2.44 -5.90 -4.81
CA SER A 157 3.68 -5.22 -4.42
C SER A 157 4.89 -6.15 -4.56
N ALA A 158 4.77 -7.41 -4.14
CA ALA A 158 5.82 -8.42 -4.28
C ALA A 158 6.19 -8.65 -5.74
N ARG A 159 5.17 -8.83 -6.60
CA ARG A 159 5.36 -8.95 -8.05
C ARG A 159 6.10 -7.76 -8.64
N ARG A 160 5.71 -6.53 -8.26
CA ARG A 160 6.35 -5.30 -8.77
C ARG A 160 7.81 -5.17 -8.35
N LEU A 161 8.16 -5.70 -7.18
CA LEU A 161 9.50 -5.62 -6.58
C LEU A 161 10.31 -6.92 -6.77
N ALA A 162 9.83 -7.86 -7.59
CA ALA A 162 10.45 -9.16 -7.82
C ALA A 162 10.77 -9.94 -6.51
N LEU A 163 9.84 -9.86 -5.56
CA LEU A 163 9.82 -10.63 -4.32
C LEU A 163 8.84 -11.81 -4.44
N PRO A 164 8.99 -12.88 -3.65
CA PRO A 164 8.02 -13.96 -3.62
C PRO A 164 6.64 -13.47 -3.14
N GLU A 165 5.58 -13.91 -3.83
CA GLU A 165 4.20 -13.64 -3.43
C GLU A 165 3.85 -14.56 -2.24
N LEU A 166 3.45 -13.97 -1.11
CA LEU A 166 2.93 -14.73 0.04
C LEU A 166 1.48 -15.14 -0.25
N PRO A 167 1.08 -16.42 -0.07
CA PRO A 167 -0.31 -16.82 -0.19
C PRO A 167 -1.23 -16.00 0.72
N THR A 168 -2.41 -15.63 0.24
CA THR A 168 -3.32 -14.73 0.96
C THR A 168 -3.83 -15.36 2.25
N GLU A 169 -4.03 -16.67 2.26
CA GLU A 169 -4.44 -17.45 3.43
C GLU A 169 -3.36 -17.42 4.50
N LEU A 170 -2.09 -17.57 4.11
CA LEU A 170 -0.95 -17.52 5.03
C LEU A 170 -0.74 -16.11 5.61
N PHE A 171 -1.03 -15.07 4.82
CA PHE A 171 -1.04 -13.69 5.31
C PHE A 171 -2.14 -13.45 6.36
N VAL A 172 -3.35 -13.98 6.15
CA VAL A 172 -4.44 -13.83 7.12
C VAL A 172 -4.16 -14.66 8.37
N GLU A 173 -3.60 -15.87 8.20
CA GLU A 173 -3.23 -16.75 9.30
C GLU A 173 -2.11 -16.16 10.16
N SER A 174 -1.08 -15.55 9.58
CA SER A 174 -0.02 -14.89 10.36
C SER A 174 -0.58 -13.78 11.27
N ILE A 175 -1.54 -13.01 10.77
CA ILE A 175 -2.22 -11.97 11.54
C ILE A 175 -3.03 -12.58 12.67
N ARG A 176 -3.80 -13.65 12.39
CA ARG A 176 -4.57 -14.38 13.39
C ARG A 176 -3.67 -14.91 14.51
N GLN A 177 -2.56 -15.56 14.15
CA GLN A 177 -1.60 -16.12 15.08
C GLN A 177 -0.97 -15.05 15.98
N LEU A 178 -0.53 -13.92 15.40
CA LEU A 178 0.01 -12.81 16.18
C LEU A 178 -1.03 -12.21 17.14
N VAL A 179 -2.23 -11.93 16.64
CA VAL A 179 -3.30 -11.31 17.45
C VAL A 179 -3.79 -12.27 18.54
N ASN A 180 -3.81 -13.58 18.29
CA ASN A 180 -4.08 -14.58 19.33
C ASN A 180 -3.05 -14.52 20.46
N ALA A 181 -1.75 -14.50 20.13
CA ALA A 181 -0.68 -14.45 21.12
C ALA A 181 -0.65 -13.13 21.91
N ASP A 182 -0.97 -12.01 21.24
CA ASP A 182 -0.94 -10.67 21.79
C ASP A 182 -2.34 -10.08 22.04
N ALA A 183 -3.36 -10.91 22.28
CA ALA A 183 -4.74 -10.46 22.41
C ALA A 183 -4.92 -9.38 23.48
N ALA A 184 -4.13 -9.42 24.57
CA ALA A 184 -4.14 -8.43 25.64
C ALA A 184 -3.64 -7.03 25.23
N TRP A 185 -2.97 -6.91 24.08
CA TRP A 185 -2.50 -5.65 23.51
C TRP A 185 -3.55 -4.94 22.65
N VAL A 186 -4.65 -5.60 22.29
CA VAL A 186 -5.72 -4.97 21.51
C VAL A 186 -6.54 -4.08 22.46
N PRO A 187 -6.48 -2.74 22.30
CA PRO A 187 -7.15 -1.84 23.22
C PRO A 187 -8.67 -1.86 23.04
N SER A 188 -9.39 -1.45 24.08
CA SER A 188 -10.85 -1.35 24.09
C SER A 188 -11.35 0.09 24.17
N ALA A 189 -10.44 1.06 24.30
CA ALA A 189 -10.81 2.47 24.42
C ALA A 189 -11.37 3.02 23.09
N PRO A 190 -12.28 4.01 23.12
CA PRO A 190 -12.81 4.61 21.90
C PRO A 190 -11.70 5.14 20.98
N GLU A 191 -11.89 4.98 19.67
CA GLU A 191 -10.93 5.44 18.63
C GLU A 191 -9.52 4.83 18.75
N THR A 192 -9.36 3.71 19.46
CA THR A 192 -8.09 2.97 19.58
C THR A 192 -8.14 1.63 18.83
N SER A 193 -6.97 1.13 18.42
CA SER A 193 -6.85 -0.15 17.70
C SER A 193 -5.46 -0.75 17.91
N LEU A 194 -5.26 -1.99 17.46
CA LEU A 194 -3.92 -2.56 17.30
C LEU A 194 -3.52 -2.46 15.82
N TYR A 195 -2.55 -1.62 15.51
CA TYR A 195 -2.00 -1.50 14.16
C TYR A 195 -1.10 -2.69 13.85
N LEU A 196 -1.35 -3.34 12.72
CA LEU A 196 -0.61 -4.50 12.23
C LEU A 196 0.26 -4.08 11.05
N ARG A 197 1.54 -4.43 11.10
CA ARG A 197 2.55 -4.14 10.08
C ARG A 197 3.14 -5.45 9.55
N PRO A 198 2.51 -6.07 8.54
CA PRO A 198 3.15 -7.08 7.72
C PRO A 198 4.22 -6.45 6.83
N PHE A 199 5.35 -7.13 6.62
CA PHE A 199 6.39 -6.67 5.69
C PHE A 199 7.25 -7.83 5.20
N THR A 200 7.81 -7.70 3.99
CA THR A 200 8.76 -8.64 3.40
C THR A 200 10.02 -7.91 3.00
N ILE A 201 11.18 -8.48 3.33
CA ILE A 201 12.51 -7.97 2.96
C ILE A 201 13.32 -9.02 2.23
N ALA A 202 14.13 -8.60 1.25
CA ALA A 202 15.21 -9.41 0.70
C ALA A 202 16.40 -9.41 1.68
N ASN A 203 16.55 -10.50 2.45
CA ASN A 203 17.61 -10.66 3.46
C ASN A 203 18.77 -11.55 2.98
N GLU A 204 18.94 -11.71 1.67
CA GLU A 204 20.07 -12.39 1.05
C GLU A 204 21.35 -11.53 1.09
N SER A 205 22.47 -12.14 1.50
CA SER A 205 23.81 -11.53 1.49
C SER A 205 24.42 -11.55 0.09
N PHE A 206 24.13 -10.53 -0.71
CA PHE A 206 24.64 -10.43 -2.08
C PHE A 206 24.61 -8.98 -2.58
N LEU A 207 25.75 -8.45 -3.03
CA LEU A 207 25.87 -7.08 -3.53
C LEU A 207 25.56 -6.93 -5.03
N GLY A 208 25.38 -8.02 -5.77
CA GLY A 208 24.95 -7.91 -7.17
C GLY A 208 23.47 -7.56 -7.28
N VAL A 209 23.11 -6.74 -8.27
CA VAL A 209 21.72 -6.33 -8.49
C VAL A 209 20.96 -7.42 -9.25
N ARG A 210 20.14 -8.19 -8.54
CA ARG A 210 19.22 -9.21 -9.07
C ARG A 210 18.02 -9.43 -8.14
N SER A 211 17.04 -10.22 -8.58
CA SER A 211 15.94 -10.67 -7.71
C SER A 211 16.46 -11.56 -6.58
N ALA A 212 15.87 -11.38 -5.40
CA ALA A 212 16.20 -12.15 -4.20
C ALA A 212 15.96 -13.65 -4.41
N GLN A 213 16.92 -14.46 -3.96
CA GLN A 213 16.79 -15.91 -3.80
C GLN A 213 16.47 -16.32 -2.35
N ARG A 214 16.56 -15.35 -1.42
CA ARG A 214 16.12 -15.47 -0.03
C ARG A 214 15.38 -14.21 0.39
N ALA A 215 14.22 -14.41 1.03
CA ALA A 215 13.43 -13.35 1.61
C ALA A 215 12.86 -13.79 2.96
N ALA A 216 12.41 -12.84 3.76
CA ALA A 216 11.68 -13.13 4.98
C ALA A 216 10.48 -12.20 5.11
N TYR A 217 9.36 -12.78 5.50
CA TYR A 217 8.11 -12.10 5.84
C TYR A 217 7.97 -12.01 7.36
N TYR A 218 7.48 -10.88 7.82
CA TYR A 218 7.26 -10.60 9.23
C TYR A 218 5.92 -9.92 9.46
N VAL A 219 5.38 -10.06 10.67
CA VAL A 219 4.30 -9.21 11.18
C VAL A 219 4.66 -8.71 12.56
N ILE A 220 4.61 -7.39 12.74
CA ILE A 220 4.71 -6.75 14.06
C ILE A 220 3.43 -5.98 14.35
N ALA A 221 3.12 -5.80 15.63
CA ALA A 221 1.94 -5.07 16.06
C ALA A 221 2.30 -3.91 17.01
N SER A 222 1.55 -2.81 16.92
CA SER A 222 1.69 -1.62 17.76
C SER A 222 0.31 -1.14 18.17
N PRO A 223 0.01 -0.94 19.48
CA PRO A 223 -1.21 -0.25 19.85
C PRO A 223 -1.20 1.16 19.24
N ALA A 224 -2.38 1.63 18.85
CA ALA A 224 -2.58 2.89 18.18
C ALA A 224 -3.74 3.65 18.83
N GLY A 225 -3.45 4.86 19.27
CA GLY A 225 -4.41 5.79 19.84
C GLY A 225 -5.19 6.56 18.77
N PRO A 226 -6.07 7.48 19.17
CA PRO A 226 -6.72 8.37 18.24
C PRO A 226 -5.67 9.20 17.49
N TYR A 227 -5.75 9.22 16.16
CA TYR A 227 -4.82 9.99 15.32
C TYR A 227 -4.87 11.49 15.63
N PHE A 228 -6.04 11.98 16.06
CA PHE A 228 -6.26 13.35 16.50
C PHE A 228 -6.68 13.37 17.97
N ALA A 229 -5.76 13.75 18.86
CA ALA A 229 -5.98 13.73 20.32
C ALA A 229 -7.17 14.60 20.79
N LYS A 230 -7.56 15.62 20.02
CA LYS A 230 -8.68 16.52 20.32
C LYS A 230 -9.92 16.28 19.42
N GLY A 231 -10.01 15.11 18.81
CA GLY A 231 -11.02 14.81 17.78
C GLY A 231 -10.55 15.21 16.39
N VAL A 232 -11.23 14.69 15.38
CA VAL A 232 -10.84 14.85 13.97
C VAL A 232 -10.85 16.33 13.59
N ALA A 233 -9.68 16.85 13.21
CA ALA A 233 -9.49 18.24 12.81
C ALA A 233 -9.09 18.32 11.33
N PRO A 234 -9.65 19.27 10.57
CA PRO A 234 -9.17 19.59 9.23
C PRO A 234 -7.70 19.98 9.22
N VAL A 235 -6.99 19.63 8.15
CA VAL A 235 -5.56 19.94 7.99
C VAL A 235 -5.30 20.72 6.70
N SER A 236 -4.23 21.50 6.70
CA SER A 236 -3.66 22.09 5.49
C SER A 236 -2.68 21.12 4.82
N ILE A 237 -2.72 21.09 3.49
CA ILE A 237 -1.93 20.18 2.64
C ILE A 237 -1.04 21.01 1.74
N TRP A 238 0.22 20.60 1.57
CA TRP A 238 1.16 21.24 0.65
C TRP A 238 1.10 20.58 -0.73
N LEU A 239 0.93 21.36 -1.80
CA LEU A 239 0.98 20.91 -3.17
C LEU A 239 2.43 20.96 -3.67
N SER A 240 3.04 19.80 -3.84
CA SER A 240 4.37 19.69 -4.42
C SER A 240 4.30 19.88 -5.93
N THR A 241 4.95 20.93 -6.43
CA THR A 241 5.13 21.18 -7.87
C THR A 241 6.53 20.83 -8.37
N GLU A 242 7.50 20.62 -7.47
CA GLU A 242 8.89 20.28 -7.81
C GLU A 242 9.15 18.78 -7.77
N TYR A 243 8.58 18.08 -6.78
CA TYR A 243 8.76 16.64 -6.61
C TYR A 243 7.54 15.87 -7.09
N ALA A 244 7.80 14.69 -7.65
CA ALA A 244 6.78 13.70 -7.96
C ALA A 244 6.96 12.46 -7.07
N ARG A 245 5.84 11.83 -6.70
CA ARG A 245 5.87 10.61 -5.87
C ARG A 245 6.23 9.38 -6.66
N ALA A 246 5.63 9.24 -7.84
CA ALA A 246 5.80 8.12 -8.73
C ALA A 246 5.45 8.55 -10.16
N ALA A 247 5.84 7.73 -11.13
CA ALA A 247 5.45 7.89 -12.53
C ALA A 247 4.82 6.60 -13.06
N LYS A 248 4.09 6.69 -14.18
CA LYS A 248 3.58 5.51 -14.89
C LYS A 248 4.75 4.57 -15.24
N GLY A 249 4.58 3.28 -14.94
CA GLY A 249 5.64 2.27 -15.08
C GLY A 249 6.61 2.20 -13.89
N GLY A 250 6.56 3.15 -12.95
CA GLY A 250 7.31 3.13 -11.70
C GLY A 250 6.71 2.18 -10.67
N THR A 251 7.03 2.42 -9.40
CA THR A 251 6.60 1.60 -8.25
C THR A 251 5.38 2.16 -7.54
N GLY A 252 4.70 3.16 -8.11
CA GLY A 252 3.67 3.91 -7.39
C GLY A 252 2.49 3.07 -6.89
N ALA A 253 2.01 2.13 -7.69
CA ALA A 253 0.94 1.20 -7.27
C ALA A 253 1.40 0.12 -6.27
N ALA A 254 2.69 0.00 -5.98
CA ALA A 254 3.24 -0.92 -4.98
C ALA A 254 3.46 -0.21 -3.64
N LYS A 255 3.22 -0.92 -2.55
CA LYS A 255 3.49 -0.44 -1.19
C LYS A 255 4.90 -0.82 -0.74
N CYS A 256 5.91 -0.17 -1.34
CA CYS A 256 7.32 -0.44 -1.10
C CYS A 256 8.05 0.71 -0.42
N GLY A 257 9.12 0.40 0.32
CA GLY A 257 9.87 1.38 1.12
C GLY A 257 10.42 2.55 0.32
N GLY A 258 10.93 2.29 -0.90
CA GLY A 258 11.51 3.31 -1.77
C GLY A 258 10.59 4.48 -2.07
N ASN A 259 9.29 4.23 -2.26
CA ASN A 259 8.30 5.31 -2.50
C ASN A 259 8.17 6.26 -1.30
N TYR A 260 8.32 5.73 -0.07
CA TYR A 260 8.21 6.51 1.16
C TYR A 260 9.52 7.22 1.50
N ALA A 261 10.67 6.59 1.24
CA ALA A 261 11.96 7.23 1.42
C ALA A 261 12.10 8.48 0.51
N ALA A 262 11.66 8.37 -0.75
CA ALA A 262 11.69 9.47 -1.71
C ALA A 262 10.74 10.64 -1.35
N SER A 263 9.71 10.40 -0.53
CA SER A 263 8.74 11.44 -0.14
C SER A 263 9.15 12.25 1.10
N LEU A 264 10.24 11.90 1.79
CA LEU A 264 10.64 12.56 3.04
C LEU A 264 11.03 14.04 2.86
N LEU A 265 11.75 14.37 1.79
CA LEU A 265 12.14 15.76 1.49
C LEU A 265 10.93 16.66 1.19
N PRO A 266 10.03 16.32 0.23
CA PRO A 266 8.83 17.13 0.00
C PRO A 266 7.89 17.17 1.21
N GLN A 267 7.84 16.12 2.05
CA GLN A 267 7.10 16.15 3.30
C GLN A 267 7.71 17.13 4.32
N LYS A 268 9.04 17.25 4.37
CA LYS A 268 9.70 18.27 5.19
C LYS A 268 9.33 19.68 4.72
N GLU A 269 9.33 19.92 3.40
CA GLU A 269 8.90 21.20 2.84
C GLU A 269 7.45 21.54 3.21
N ALA A 270 6.55 20.55 3.20
CA ALA A 270 5.19 20.73 3.66
C ALA A 270 5.12 21.20 5.13
N TYR A 271 5.89 20.57 6.02
CA TYR A 271 5.95 20.99 7.42
C TYR A 271 6.51 22.40 7.60
N ASP A 272 7.56 22.74 6.87
CA ASP A 272 8.18 24.08 6.90
C ASP A 272 7.18 25.17 6.42
N ASN A 273 6.15 24.79 5.65
CA ASN A 273 5.04 25.65 5.20
C ASN A 273 3.75 25.50 6.04
N GLY A 274 3.83 24.90 7.22
CA GLY A 274 2.70 24.74 8.14
C GLY A 274 1.61 23.78 7.65
N CYS A 275 1.94 22.87 6.73
CA CYS A 275 1.04 21.84 6.23
C CYS A 275 1.31 20.49 6.90
N ALA A 276 0.27 19.69 7.10
CA ALA A 276 0.38 18.39 7.78
C ALA A 276 0.92 17.29 6.85
N GLN A 277 0.69 17.40 5.55
CA GLN A 277 1.08 16.41 4.53
C GLN A 277 1.35 17.09 3.19
N VAL A 278 2.00 16.36 2.29
CA VAL A 278 2.22 16.75 0.90
C VAL A 278 1.25 16.03 -0.06
N LEU A 279 0.77 16.72 -1.08
CA LEU A 279 0.02 16.20 -2.22
C LEU A 279 0.89 16.33 -3.48
N PHE A 280 0.94 15.26 -4.26
CA PHE A 280 1.75 15.21 -5.47
C PHE A 280 0.90 15.36 -6.73
N LEU A 281 1.51 15.97 -7.74
CA LEU A 281 0.98 16.01 -9.10
C LEU A 281 1.61 14.94 -9.97
N ASP A 282 0.92 14.59 -11.05
CA ASP A 282 1.47 13.70 -12.06
C ASP A 282 2.77 14.29 -12.65
N PRO A 283 3.83 13.48 -12.83
CA PRO A 283 5.11 14.00 -13.31
C PRO A 283 5.12 14.32 -14.81
N LEU A 284 4.11 13.88 -15.58
CA LEU A 284 4.11 14.03 -17.03
C LEU A 284 3.64 15.42 -17.45
N GLU A 285 2.50 15.85 -16.92
CA GLU A 285 1.90 17.14 -17.22
C GLU A 285 2.02 18.14 -16.08
N GLY A 286 2.25 17.68 -14.83
CA GLY A 286 2.32 18.54 -13.66
C GLY A 286 0.98 19.19 -13.32
N LYS A 287 -0.15 18.50 -13.56
CA LYS A 287 -1.49 19.09 -13.44
C LYS A 287 -2.44 18.26 -12.61
N TYR A 288 -2.38 16.94 -12.74
CA TYR A 288 -3.36 16.04 -12.16
C TYR A 288 -2.97 15.61 -10.77
N LEU A 289 -3.93 15.63 -9.86
CA LEU A 289 -3.77 15.15 -8.49
C LEU A 289 -3.48 13.65 -8.51
N GLU A 290 -2.46 13.23 -7.77
CA GLU A 290 -2.16 11.81 -7.56
C GLU A 290 -2.43 11.37 -6.12
N GLU A 291 -1.37 11.34 -5.30
CA GLU A 291 -1.40 10.79 -3.95
C GLU A 291 -1.02 11.86 -2.93
N LEU A 292 -1.62 11.77 -1.74
CA LEU A 292 -1.40 12.69 -0.64
C LEU A 292 -0.59 11.97 0.44
N GLY A 293 0.72 12.16 0.43
CA GLY A 293 1.67 11.43 1.27
C GLY A 293 1.56 9.93 1.00
N GLY A 294 0.86 9.21 1.87
CA GLY A 294 0.49 7.80 1.70
C GLY A 294 -1.01 7.51 1.75
N MET A 295 -1.84 8.51 1.41
CA MET A 295 -3.30 8.50 1.45
C MET A 295 -3.89 8.87 0.07
N ASN A 296 -5.09 8.39 -0.22
CA ASN A 296 -5.86 8.82 -1.40
C ASN A 296 -6.66 10.08 -1.07
N VAL A 297 -7.04 10.86 -2.09
CA VAL A 297 -7.76 12.14 -1.94
C VAL A 297 -9.12 12.13 -2.64
N PHE A 298 -10.10 12.79 -2.04
CA PHE A 298 -11.44 12.97 -2.56
C PHE A 298 -11.87 14.44 -2.49
N LEU A 299 -12.66 14.86 -3.48
CA LEU A 299 -13.41 16.11 -3.50
C LEU A 299 -14.91 15.80 -3.44
N VAL A 300 -15.66 16.64 -2.73
CA VAL A 300 -17.13 16.58 -2.67
C VAL A 300 -17.68 17.78 -3.43
N LYS A 301 -18.46 17.51 -4.49
CA LYS A 301 -19.19 18.55 -5.22
C LYS A 301 -20.47 18.96 -4.48
N LYS A 302 -20.97 20.16 -4.77
CA LYS A 302 -22.16 20.76 -4.13
C LYS A 302 -23.43 19.92 -4.32
N ASP A 303 -23.52 19.19 -5.41
CA ASP A 303 -24.61 18.24 -5.70
C ASP A 303 -24.50 16.91 -4.93
N GLY A 304 -23.43 16.74 -4.15
CA GLY A 304 -23.11 15.54 -3.38
C GLY A 304 -22.20 14.54 -4.11
N THR A 305 -21.87 14.77 -5.38
CA THR A 305 -21.00 13.86 -6.16
C THR A 305 -19.61 13.79 -5.52
N LEU A 306 -19.10 12.56 -5.35
CA LEU A 306 -17.72 12.31 -4.92
C LEU A 306 -16.81 12.17 -6.13
N VAL A 307 -15.70 12.91 -6.14
CA VAL A 307 -14.68 12.83 -7.18
C VAL A 307 -13.36 12.39 -6.55
N THR A 308 -12.69 11.43 -7.17
CA THR A 308 -11.33 10.99 -6.79
C THR A 308 -10.50 10.77 -8.04
N PRO A 309 -9.17 10.97 -7.97
CA PRO A 309 -8.26 10.52 -9.02
C PRO A 309 -8.49 9.05 -9.41
N GLU A 310 -8.54 8.78 -10.71
CA GLU A 310 -8.55 7.43 -11.27
C GLU A 310 -7.22 6.70 -11.02
N LEU A 311 -7.26 5.35 -11.00
CA LEU A 311 -6.06 4.54 -10.79
C LEU A 311 -5.20 4.53 -12.06
N SER A 312 -4.25 5.47 -12.15
CA SER A 312 -3.33 5.66 -13.28
C SER A 312 -2.17 4.64 -13.36
N GLY A 313 -2.01 3.81 -12.32
CA GLY A 313 -0.83 2.95 -12.10
C GLY A 313 0.32 3.64 -11.33
N SER A 314 0.26 4.96 -11.13
CA SER A 314 1.14 5.71 -10.21
C SER A 314 0.48 6.01 -8.86
N ILE A 315 -0.80 5.66 -8.68
CA ILE A 315 -1.55 5.81 -7.43
C ILE A 315 -1.72 4.43 -6.77
N LEU A 316 -1.49 4.37 -5.46
CA LEU A 316 -1.71 3.20 -4.63
C LEU A 316 -3.22 2.93 -4.48
N GLU A 317 -3.58 1.69 -4.72
CA GLU A 317 -4.95 1.18 -4.60
C GLU A 317 -5.31 1.04 -3.11
N GLY A 318 -5.82 2.11 -2.50
CA GLY A 318 -6.20 2.13 -1.10
C GLY A 318 -7.42 1.25 -0.78
N VAL A 319 -7.30 0.36 0.20
CA VAL A 319 -8.44 -0.40 0.74
C VAL A 319 -9.51 0.54 1.32
N THR A 320 -9.09 1.61 2.00
CA THR A 320 -9.99 2.65 2.50
C THR A 320 -10.67 3.41 1.35
N ARG A 321 -9.94 3.79 0.30
CA ARG A 321 -10.51 4.41 -0.93
C ARG A 321 -11.61 3.54 -1.52
N ALA A 322 -11.33 2.27 -1.76
CA ALA A 322 -12.31 1.34 -2.32
C ALA A 322 -13.55 1.19 -1.41
N SER A 323 -13.37 1.19 -0.09
CA SER A 323 -14.47 1.07 0.87
C SER A 323 -15.34 2.33 0.90
N ILE A 324 -14.74 3.53 0.87
CA ILE A 324 -15.47 4.80 0.80
C ILE A 324 -16.30 4.90 -0.48
N ILE A 325 -15.74 4.50 -1.62
CA ILE A 325 -16.45 4.47 -2.91
C ILE A 325 -17.67 3.54 -2.83
N GLN A 326 -17.51 2.35 -2.23
CA GLN A 326 -18.63 1.41 -2.07
C GLN A 326 -19.72 2.01 -1.16
N LEU A 327 -19.36 2.53 0.01
CA LEU A 327 -20.33 3.14 0.93
C LEU A 327 -21.08 4.32 0.30
N ALA A 328 -20.40 5.14 -0.50
CA ALA A 328 -21.05 6.22 -1.23
C ALA A 328 -22.06 5.69 -2.26
N ARG A 329 -21.67 4.68 -3.05
CA ARG A 329 -22.57 4.05 -4.03
C ARG A 329 -23.79 3.42 -3.37
N ASP A 330 -23.62 2.78 -2.21
CA ASP A 330 -24.73 2.20 -1.44
C ASP A 330 -25.74 3.25 -0.95
N ARG A 331 -25.27 4.50 -0.75
CA ARG A 331 -26.11 5.66 -0.42
C ARG A 331 -26.75 6.33 -1.65
N GLY A 332 -26.53 5.81 -2.85
CA GLY A 332 -26.98 6.42 -4.10
C GLY A 332 -26.18 7.67 -4.50
N ILE A 333 -25.00 7.90 -3.92
CA ILE A 333 -24.13 9.01 -4.26
C ILE A 333 -23.36 8.67 -5.54
N THR A 334 -23.36 9.59 -6.51
CA THR A 334 -22.53 9.49 -7.71
C THR A 334 -21.05 9.54 -7.34
N VAL A 335 -20.26 8.61 -7.88
CA VAL A 335 -18.81 8.58 -7.70
C VAL A 335 -18.13 8.65 -9.06
N GLU A 336 -17.29 9.67 -9.26
CA GLU A 336 -16.45 9.88 -10.43
C GLU A 336 -15.00 9.50 -10.11
N GLU A 337 -14.50 8.44 -10.75
CA GLU A 337 -13.08 8.09 -10.76
C GLU A 337 -12.48 8.57 -12.09
N ARG A 338 -11.79 9.72 -12.07
CA ARG A 338 -11.25 10.35 -13.29
C ARG A 338 -10.01 11.16 -12.97
N LYS A 339 -9.35 11.71 -14.00
CA LYS A 339 -8.34 12.75 -13.79
C LYS A 339 -8.97 14.00 -13.16
N VAL A 340 -8.29 14.55 -12.15
CA VAL A 340 -8.69 15.76 -11.43
C VAL A 340 -7.49 16.68 -11.41
N THR A 341 -7.66 17.96 -11.75
CA THR A 341 -6.54 18.92 -11.74
C THR A 341 -6.50 19.71 -10.43
N ALA A 342 -5.33 20.20 -10.04
CA ALA A 342 -5.24 21.17 -8.94
C ALA A 342 -6.05 22.45 -9.24
N GLN A 343 -6.09 22.87 -10.51
CA GLN A 343 -6.87 24.02 -10.94
C GLN A 343 -8.37 23.82 -10.71
N GLU A 344 -8.90 22.65 -11.06
CA GLU A 344 -10.30 22.28 -10.82
C GLU A 344 -10.65 22.36 -9.33
N TRP A 345 -9.77 21.89 -8.44
CA TRP A 345 -9.97 22.04 -7.00
C TRP A 345 -10.05 23.52 -6.60
N ARG A 346 -9.08 24.34 -7.02
CA ARG A 346 -9.04 25.78 -6.69
C ARG A 346 -10.30 26.51 -7.16
N ASP A 347 -10.67 26.33 -8.42
CA ASP A 347 -11.78 27.04 -9.04
C ASP A 347 -13.12 26.52 -8.50
N GLY A 348 -13.21 25.21 -8.22
CA GLY A 348 -14.35 24.58 -7.58
C GLY A 348 -14.60 25.10 -6.17
N MET A 349 -13.55 25.22 -5.34
CA MET A 349 -13.67 25.81 -4.00
C MET A 349 -14.04 27.31 -4.07
N ALA A 350 -13.45 28.07 -5.00
CA ALA A 350 -13.73 29.50 -5.16
C ALA A 350 -15.16 29.78 -5.63
N SER A 351 -15.71 28.94 -6.50
CA SER A 351 -17.09 29.04 -7.01
C SER A 351 -18.13 28.41 -6.07
N GLY A 352 -17.70 27.60 -5.11
CA GLY A 352 -18.56 26.81 -4.24
C GLY A 352 -19.15 25.56 -4.90
N ASP A 353 -18.62 25.15 -6.06
CA ASP A 353 -18.95 23.87 -6.70
C ASP A 353 -18.30 22.69 -5.96
N VAL A 354 -17.08 22.86 -5.44
CA VAL A 354 -16.46 21.91 -4.50
C VAL A 354 -16.67 22.45 -3.09
N VAL A 355 -17.25 21.62 -2.22
CA VAL A 355 -17.71 22.02 -0.87
C VAL A 355 -16.96 21.32 0.26
N GLU A 356 -16.34 20.16 0.01
CA GLU A 356 -15.50 19.46 0.98
C GLU A 356 -14.32 18.79 0.26
N ALA A 357 -13.24 18.55 0.98
CA ALA A 357 -12.14 17.70 0.54
C ALA A 357 -11.63 16.85 1.71
N PHE A 358 -11.16 15.64 1.42
CA PHE A 358 -10.60 14.76 2.44
C PHE A 358 -9.58 13.77 1.88
N ALA A 359 -8.68 13.34 2.76
CA ALA A 359 -7.77 12.22 2.52
C ALA A 359 -8.30 10.95 3.20
N CYS A 360 -7.94 9.77 2.69
CA CYS A 360 -8.27 8.51 3.33
C CYS A 360 -7.12 7.47 3.28
N GLY A 361 -7.04 6.65 4.33
CA GLY A 361 -6.03 5.61 4.50
C GLY A 361 -6.15 4.90 5.85
N THR A 362 -5.53 3.73 6.03
CA THR A 362 -5.70 2.89 7.23
C THR A 362 -5.46 3.63 8.55
N ALA A 363 -4.40 4.46 8.62
CA ALA A 363 -3.96 5.08 9.86
C ALA A 363 -5.01 6.07 10.42
N ALA A 364 -5.43 7.05 9.62
CA ALA A 364 -6.37 8.09 10.05
C ALA A 364 -7.84 7.82 9.64
N VAL A 365 -8.08 6.76 8.87
CA VAL A 365 -9.36 6.43 8.23
C VAL A 365 -9.78 7.48 7.21
N VAL A 366 -10.26 8.63 7.67
CA VAL A 366 -10.62 9.81 6.86
C VAL A 366 -10.13 11.06 7.60
N THR A 367 -9.41 11.91 6.88
CA THR A 367 -8.87 13.18 7.36
C THR A 367 -9.44 14.32 6.51
N PRO A 368 -10.28 15.20 7.07
CA PRO A 368 -10.75 16.39 6.37
C PRO A 368 -9.59 17.31 5.97
N ILE A 369 -9.71 17.95 4.81
CA ILE A 369 -8.72 18.90 4.30
C ILE A 369 -9.37 20.29 4.28
N ALA A 370 -8.76 21.23 5.00
CA ALA A 370 -9.23 22.61 5.08
C ALA A 370 -8.76 23.41 3.86
N ALA A 371 -7.46 23.27 3.55
CA ALA A 371 -6.82 23.99 2.47
C ALA A 371 -5.73 23.18 1.77
N LEU A 372 -5.56 23.41 0.47
CA LEU A 372 -4.41 23.02 -0.32
C LEU A 372 -3.57 24.27 -0.61
N LYS A 373 -2.30 24.26 -0.22
CA LYS A 373 -1.36 25.39 -0.30
C LYS A 373 -0.18 25.00 -1.18
N GLY A 374 0.37 25.94 -1.92
CA GLY A 374 1.60 25.76 -2.68
C GLY A 374 2.18 27.12 -3.06
N PRO A 375 3.35 27.16 -3.74
CA PRO A 375 3.93 28.40 -4.21
C PRO A 375 2.97 29.16 -5.14
N GLY A 376 2.44 30.29 -4.69
CA GLY A 376 1.42 31.07 -5.43
C GLY A 376 0.08 30.34 -5.64
N PHE A 377 -0.20 29.30 -4.86
CA PHE A 377 -1.39 28.47 -4.99
C PHE A 377 -2.11 28.31 -3.65
N VAL A 378 -3.41 28.57 -3.62
CA VAL A 378 -4.29 28.27 -2.48
C VAL A 378 -5.64 27.80 -3.00
N ALA A 379 -6.18 26.74 -2.41
CA ALA A 379 -7.56 26.28 -2.59
C ALA A 379 -8.16 25.93 -1.23
N GLY A 380 -9.35 26.45 -0.91
CA GLY A 380 -9.99 26.28 0.40
C GLY A 380 -9.59 27.34 1.44
N ASP A 381 -9.97 27.10 2.69
CA ASP A 381 -9.75 27.99 3.84
C ASP A 381 -9.21 27.16 5.01
N GLU A 382 -8.09 27.57 5.59
CA GLU A 382 -7.44 26.87 6.73
C GLU A 382 -8.35 26.77 7.96
N ASN A 383 -9.35 27.63 8.07
CA ASN A 383 -10.33 27.64 9.17
C ASN A 383 -11.63 26.89 8.83
N ALA A 384 -11.74 26.30 7.64
CA ALA A 384 -12.94 25.56 7.24
C ALA A 384 -13.18 24.37 8.20
N PRO A 385 -14.42 24.17 8.68
CA PRO A 385 -14.75 23.03 9.50
C PRO A 385 -14.72 21.73 8.69
N ALA A 386 -14.70 20.59 9.39
CA ALA A 386 -14.83 19.29 8.72
C ALA A 386 -16.17 19.18 7.99
N GLY A 387 -16.12 18.71 6.74
CA GLY A 387 -17.30 18.52 5.90
C GLY A 387 -18.30 17.48 6.44
N LYS A 388 -19.59 17.69 6.20
CA LYS A 388 -20.66 16.82 6.70
C LYS A 388 -20.62 15.45 6.05
N LEU A 389 -20.49 15.39 4.72
CA LEU A 389 -20.43 14.10 4.01
C LEU A 389 -19.17 13.34 4.42
N THR A 390 -18.03 14.02 4.45
CA THR A 390 -16.74 13.52 4.92
C THR A 390 -16.86 12.82 6.28
N MET A 391 -17.41 13.52 7.28
CA MET A 391 -17.53 12.97 8.63
C MET A 391 -18.57 11.85 8.70
N SER A 392 -19.65 11.92 7.91
CA SER A 392 -20.65 10.85 7.87
C SER A 392 -20.12 9.55 7.26
N LEU A 393 -19.23 9.62 6.26
CA LEU A 393 -18.58 8.46 5.65
C LEU A 393 -17.53 7.87 6.59
N ARG A 394 -16.77 8.75 7.27
CA ARG A 394 -15.84 8.33 8.32
C ARG A 394 -16.56 7.54 9.40
N GLN A 395 -17.66 8.09 9.92
CA GLN A 395 -18.44 7.49 11.01
C GLN A 395 -19.00 6.12 10.60
N GLU A 396 -19.60 6.01 9.41
CA GLU A 396 -20.11 4.73 8.93
C GLU A 396 -19.00 3.67 8.82
N LEU A 397 -17.85 4.03 8.25
CA LEU A 397 -16.74 3.10 8.09
C LEU A 397 -16.16 2.68 9.45
N THR A 398 -15.98 3.61 10.38
CA THR A 398 -15.48 3.27 11.72
C THR A 398 -16.51 2.44 12.48
N ASP A 399 -17.80 2.75 12.39
CA ASP A 399 -18.84 1.95 13.06
C ASP A 399 -18.87 0.50 12.59
N ILE A 400 -18.61 0.25 11.30
CA ILE A 400 -18.40 -1.12 10.78
C ILE A 400 -17.15 -1.75 11.40
N GLN A 401 -16.02 -1.04 11.40
CA GLN A 401 -14.74 -1.54 11.94
C GLN A 401 -14.83 -1.93 13.42
N TYR A 402 -15.52 -1.11 14.21
CA TYR A 402 -15.70 -1.33 15.66
C TYR A 402 -16.90 -2.22 16.00
N GLY A 403 -17.60 -2.79 15.00
CA GLY A 403 -18.76 -3.66 15.25
C GLY A 403 -19.99 -2.95 15.82
N ARG A 404 -20.05 -1.62 15.68
CA ARG A 404 -21.18 -0.77 16.11
C ARG A 404 -22.28 -0.70 15.06
N ARG A 405 -21.99 -1.12 13.83
CA ARG A 405 -22.94 -1.21 12.71
C ARG A 405 -22.77 -2.53 11.99
N ALA A 406 -23.85 -3.00 11.36
CA ALA A 406 -23.83 -4.16 10.49
C ALA A 406 -22.80 -3.98 9.36
N ASP A 407 -22.17 -5.09 8.98
CA ASP A 407 -21.23 -5.19 7.88
C ASP A 407 -21.91 -5.91 6.69
N PRO A 408 -22.62 -5.18 5.82
CA PRO A 408 -23.36 -5.79 4.72
C PRO A 408 -22.46 -6.42 3.64
N HIS A 409 -21.17 -6.12 3.65
CA HIS A 409 -20.22 -6.54 2.62
C HIS A 409 -19.25 -7.65 3.09
N GLY A 410 -19.40 -8.12 4.33
CA GLY A 410 -18.49 -9.11 4.91
C GLY A 410 -17.03 -8.65 4.94
N TRP A 411 -16.80 -7.36 5.16
CA TRP A 411 -15.48 -6.76 5.26
C TRP A 411 -14.72 -7.15 6.54
N MET A 412 -15.42 -7.46 7.63
CA MET A 412 -14.81 -7.80 8.91
C MET A 412 -14.49 -9.29 8.95
N THR A 413 -13.24 -9.63 9.27
CA THR A 413 -12.78 -11.00 9.52
C THR A 413 -12.47 -11.17 11.00
N ARG A 414 -13.10 -12.16 11.64
CA ARG A 414 -12.80 -12.50 13.04
C ARG A 414 -11.44 -13.16 13.16
N LEU A 415 -10.67 -12.73 14.17
CA LEU A 415 -9.35 -13.26 14.52
C LEU A 415 -9.38 -14.09 15.80
N VAL A 416 -10.08 -13.59 16.84
CA VAL A 416 -10.22 -14.21 18.18
C VAL A 416 -11.69 -14.33 18.56
#